data_AF-A0A9E0BB66-F1
#
_entry.id   AF-A0A9E0BB66-F1
#
_cell.length_a   1.000
_cell.length_b   1.000
_cell.length_c   1.000
_cell.angle_alpha   90.00
_cell.angle_beta   90.00
_cell.angle_gamma   90.00
#
_symmetry.space_group_name_H-M   'P 1'
#
loop_
_entity.id
_entity.type
_entity.pdbx_description
1 polymer ?
#
loop_
_entity_poly.entity_id
_entity_poly.type
_entity_poly.pdbx_seq_one_letter_code
_entity_poly.pdbx_strand_id
1 'polypeptide(L)'
;DDYADIRQEMNAVAGYFRQEVLRGITLKDILDNFKELQEKFGDRCILRAVHFIEENERVENEVNALTSGNIDEFLRLVSKSGDSSYKYLQNIYSTKDTANQGVSLGLMMSEIFLGDNSVYSNGVCRVHGGGFAGTILAIVKDNAVDEYRRNMDKIFGDGASMILQIRHCGGVRII
;
A
#
# COMPACT_ATOMS: atom_id res chain seq x y z
N ASP A 1 -19.72 4.01 1.09
CA ASP A 1 -18.89 4.23 -0.13
C ASP A 1 -17.54 3.69 0.25
N ASP A 2 -16.95 2.79 -0.54
CA ASP A 2 -15.89 1.90 -0.06
C ASP A 2 -14.68 2.67 0.51
N TYR A 3 -14.39 3.85 -0.04
CA TYR A 3 -13.39 4.77 0.47
C TYR A 3 -13.79 5.44 1.79
N ALA A 4 -15.04 5.91 1.90
CA ALA A 4 -15.56 6.52 3.12
C ALA A 4 -15.66 5.50 4.27
N ASP A 5 -15.97 4.25 3.96
CA ASP A 5 -16.11 3.17 4.94
C ASP A 5 -14.78 2.93 5.68
N ILE A 6 -13.62 3.09 5.00
CA ILE A 6 -12.29 2.96 5.64
C ILE A 6 -12.18 3.90 6.83
N ARG A 7 -12.50 5.19 6.62
CA ARG A 7 -12.40 6.21 7.66
C ARG A 7 -13.42 5.97 8.77
N GLN A 8 -14.66 5.60 8.42
CA GLN A 8 -15.70 5.34 9.42
C GLN A 8 -15.34 4.18 10.34
N GLU A 9 -14.80 3.10 9.79
CA GLU A 9 -14.42 1.91 10.54
C GLU A 9 -13.21 2.14 11.44
N MET A 10 -12.18 2.83 10.94
CA MET A 10 -11.03 3.24 11.76
C MET A 10 -11.46 4.17 12.90
N ASN A 11 -12.36 5.12 12.63
CA ASN A 11 -12.88 6.03 13.66
C ASN A 11 -13.76 5.31 14.70
N ALA A 12 -14.48 4.25 14.31
CA ALA A 12 -15.27 3.45 15.24
C ALA A 12 -14.36 2.77 16.28
N VAL A 13 -13.24 2.20 15.83
CA VAL A 13 -12.21 1.64 16.72
C VAL A 13 -11.59 2.73 17.59
N ALA A 14 -11.23 3.89 17.02
CA ALA A 14 -10.71 5.01 17.81
C ALA A 14 -11.68 5.46 18.92
N GLY A 15 -12.98 5.51 18.60
CA GLY A 15 -14.04 5.88 19.53
C GLY A 15 -14.17 4.92 20.71
N TYR A 16 -13.88 3.63 20.54
CA TYR A 16 -13.81 2.68 21.66
C TYR A 16 -12.77 3.11 22.70
N PHE A 17 -11.63 3.65 22.25
CA PHE A 17 -10.57 4.20 23.11
C PHE A 17 -10.79 5.67 23.50
N ARG A 18 -11.98 6.24 23.24
CA ARG A 18 -12.33 7.64 23.50
C ARG A 18 -11.43 8.64 22.74
N GLN A 19 -11.00 8.26 21.54
CA GLN A 19 -10.23 9.12 20.64
C GLN A 19 -11.01 9.38 19.35
N GLU A 20 -10.73 10.50 18.68
CA GLU A 20 -11.35 10.82 17.39
C GLU A 20 -10.69 10.08 16.21
N VAL A 21 -9.42 9.73 16.36
CA VAL A 21 -8.57 9.08 15.35
C VAL A 21 -7.68 8.04 16.01
N LEU A 22 -7.09 7.13 15.23
CA LEU A 22 -6.25 6.03 15.74
C LEU A 22 -4.87 6.47 16.26
N ARG A 23 -4.48 7.73 16.09
CA ARG A 23 -3.16 8.22 16.48
C ARG A 23 -2.99 8.15 18.00
N GLY A 24 -2.00 7.36 18.44
CA GLY A 24 -1.70 7.15 19.86
C GLY A 24 -2.30 5.87 20.43
N ILE A 25 -3.06 5.11 19.64
CA ILE A 25 -3.49 3.75 19.97
C ILE A 25 -2.41 2.79 19.47
N THR A 26 -2.00 1.87 20.33
CA THR A 26 -0.94 0.89 20.04
C THR A 26 -1.53 -0.44 19.56
N LEU A 27 -0.70 -1.27 18.92
CA LEU A 27 -1.10 -2.64 18.59
C LEU A 27 -1.46 -3.44 19.86
N LYS A 28 -0.76 -3.17 20.98
CA LYS A 28 -1.05 -3.79 22.26
C LYS A 28 -2.46 -3.45 22.74
N ASP A 29 -2.90 -2.20 22.60
CA ASP A 29 -4.26 -1.79 22.98
C ASP A 29 -5.32 -2.57 22.19
N ILE A 30 -5.07 -2.79 20.88
CA ILE A 30 -5.95 -3.61 20.04
C ILE A 30 -5.96 -5.07 20.51
N LEU A 31 -4.79 -5.66 20.78
CA LEU A 31 -4.66 -7.06 21.19
C LEU A 31 -5.29 -7.33 22.56
N ASP A 32 -5.08 -6.44 23.53
CA ASP A 32 -5.64 -6.55 24.88
C ASP A 32 -7.18 -6.50 24.86
N ASN A 33 -7.78 -5.78 23.89
CA ASN A 33 -9.23 -5.58 23.78
C ASN A 33 -9.84 -6.31 22.57
N PHE A 34 -9.12 -7.28 21.98
CA PHE A 34 -9.45 -7.85 20.67
C PHE A 34 -10.88 -8.42 20.61
N LYS A 35 -11.30 -9.15 21.65
CA LYS A 35 -12.64 -9.77 21.68
C LYS A 35 -13.76 -8.75 21.75
N GLU A 36 -13.63 -7.74 22.58
CA GLU A 36 -14.63 -6.67 22.68
C GLU A 36 -14.73 -5.85 21.39
N LEU A 37 -13.60 -5.53 20.78
CA LEU A 37 -13.55 -4.87 19.47
C LEU A 37 -14.20 -5.73 18.38
N GLN A 38 -13.93 -7.05 18.39
CA GLN A 38 -14.43 -7.99 17.39
C GLN A 38 -15.95 -8.12 17.50
N GLU A 39 -16.47 -8.29 18.71
CA GLU A 39 -17.90 -8.40 18.96
C GLU A 39 -18.65 -7.11 18.58
N LYS A 40 -18.04 -5.94 18.80
CA LYS A 40 -18.70 -4.65 18.57
C LYS A 40 -18.62 -4.15 17.13
N PHE A 41 -17.51 -4.38 16.44
CA PHE A 41 -17.22 -3.77 15.14
C PHE A 41 -16.94 -4.77 14.02
N GLY A 42 -16.74 -6.05 14.35
CA GLY A 42 -16.34 -7.09 13.40
C GLY A 42 -14.87 -6.98 12.96
N ASP A 43 -14.44 -7.98 12.19
CA ASP A 43 -13.04 -8.19 11.86
C ASP A 43 -12.44 -7.07 10.99
N ARG A 44 -13.20 -6.55 10.03
CA ARG A 44 -12.70 -5.55 9.07
C ARG A 44 -12.26 -4.26 9.73
N CYS A 45 -13.00 -3.80 10.75
CA CYS A 45 -12.63 -2.62 11.52
C CYS A 45 -11.28 -2.80 12.22
N ILE A 46 -11.05 -3.99 12.80
CA ILE A 46 -9.79 -4.34 13.46
C ILE A 46 -8.66 -4.41 12.43
N LEU A 47 -8.87 -5.11 11.31
CA LEU A 47 -7.88 -5.21 10.22
C LEU A 47 -7.43 -3.82 9.75
N ARG A 48 -8.37 -2.91 9.51
CA ARG A 48 -8.06 -1.54 9.09
C ARG A 48 -7.36 -0.73 10.19
N ALA A 49 -7.74 -0.90 11.45
CA ALA A 49 -7.03 -0.23 12.55
C ALA A 49 -5.58 -0.71 12.68
N VAL A 50 -5.36 -2.03 12.59
CA VAL A 50 -4.01 -2.63 12.60
C VAL A 50 -3.19 -2.15 11.40
N HIS A 51 -3.77 -2.10 10.19
CA HIS A 51 -3.11 -1.52 9.03
C HIS A 51 -2.58 -0.12 9.33
N PHE A 52 -3.41 0.78 9.87
CA PHE A 52 -3.00 2.14 10.18
C PHE A 52 -1.82 2.18 11.16
N ILE A 53 -1.89 1.41 12.25
CA ILE A 53 -0.84 1.38 13.28
C ILE A 53 0.48 0.88 12.67
N GLU A 54 0.45 -0.27 12.01
CA GLU A 54 1.66 -0.85 11.41
C GLU A 54 2.23 -0.04 10.25
N GLU A 55 1.38 0.66 9.48
CA GLU A 55 1.86 1.50 8.38
C GLU A 55 2.65 2.71 8.89
N ASN A 56 2.25 3.30 10.03
CA ASN A 56 3.03 4.36 10.67
C ASN A 56 4.40 3.84 11.16
N GLU A 57 4.44 2.65 11.76
CA GLU A 57 5.71 2.02 12.14
C GLU A 57 6.57 1.66 10.92
N ARG A 58 5.96 1.19 9.81
CA ARG A 58 6.67 0.90 8.57
C ARG A 58 7.34 2.15 7.99
N VAL A 59 6.70 3.32 8.04
CA VAL A 59 7.31 4.57 7.56
C VAL A 59 8.59 4.91 8.33
N GLU A 60 8.59 4.78 9.66
CA GLU A 60 9.81 5.02 10.45
C GLU A 60 10.92 4.02 10.08
N ASN A 61 10.55 2.75 9.88
CA ASN A 61 11.50 1.71 9.47
C ASN A 61 12.04 1.94 8.05
N GLU A 62 11.21 2.40 7.11
CA GLU A 62 11.62 2.75 5.75
C GLU A 62 12.63 3.90 5.77
N VAL A 63 12.41 4.93 6.60
CA VAL A 63 13.35 6.04 6.80
C VAL A 63 14.69 5.54 7.35
N ASN A 64 14.65 4.67 8.35
CA ASN A 64 15.86 4.08 8.94
C ASN A 64 16.63 3.22 7.92
N ALA A 65 15.93 2.43 7.11
CA ALA A 65 16.53 1.62 6.05
C ALA A 65 17.23 2.49 5.00
N LEU A 66 16.57 3.55 4.52
CA LEU A 66 17.17 4.50 3.58
C LEU A 66 18.38 5.23 4.18
N THR A 67 18.28 5.70 5.43
CA THR A 67 19.35 6.47 6.09
C THR A 67 20.59 5.62 6.36
N SER A 68 20.42 4.31 6.57
CA SER A 68 21.51 3.35 6.75
C SER A 68 22.03 2.74 5.45
N GLY A 69 21.44 3.09 4.29
CA GLY A 69 21.80 2.53 2.99
C GLY A 69 21.32 1.10 2.76
N ASN A 70 20.41 0.58 3.60
CA ASN A 70 19.85 -0.76 3.48
C ASN A 70 18.66 -0.77 2.51
N ILE A 71 18.95 -0.81 1.21
CA ILE A 71 17.93 -0.78 0.16
C ILE A 71 17.06 -2.05 0.16
N ASP A 72 17.63 -3.22 0.45
CA ASP A 72 16.87 -4.47 0.47
C ASP A 72 15.77 -4.44 1.55
N GLU A 73 16.06 -3.92 2.74
CA GLU A 73 15.07 -3.74 3.79
C GLU A 73 13.99 -2.72 3.40
N PHE A 74 14.39 -1.61 2.78
CA PHE A 74 13.44 -0.62 2.27
C PHE A 74 12.46 -1.24 1.26
N LEU A 75 12.96 -1.98 0.26
CA LEU A 75 12.12 -2.64 -0.74
C LEU A 75 11.21 -3.69 -0.08
N ARG A 76 11.73 -4.45 0.90
CA ARG A 76 10.96 -5.43 1.68
C ARG A 76 9.81 -4.76 2.46
N LEU A 77 10.02 -3.56 3.00
CA LEU A 77 8.99 -2.79 3.71
C LEU A 77 7.94 -2.23 2.75
N VAL A 78 8.35 -1.73 1.58
CA VAL A 78 7.44 -1.29 0.50
C VAL A 78 6.52 -2.43 0.06
N SER A 79 7.07 -3.64 -0.14
CA SER A 79 6.28 -4.84 -0.45
C SER A 79 5.30 -5.18 0.68
N LYS A 80 5.74 -5.16 1.95
CA LYS A 80 4.85 -5.37 3.11
C LYS A 80 3.71 -4.35 3.20
N SER A 81 3.95 -3.11 2.83
CA SER A 81 2.91 -2.08 2.74
C SER A 81 1.87 -2.41 1.67
N GLY A 82 2.31 -2.85 0.48
CA GLY A 82 1.42 -3.35 -0.58
C GLY A 82 0.56 -4.52 -0.10
N ASP A 83 1.19 -5.50 0.55
CA ASP A 83 0.53 -6.65 1.17
C ASP A 83 -0.53 -6.25 2.21
N SER A 84 -0.20 -5.29 3.07
CA SER A 84 -1.11 -4.79 4.09
C SER A 84 -2.30 -4.05 3.46
N SER A 85 -2.09 -3.37 2.33
CA SER A 85 -3.18 -2.75 1.56
C SER A 85 -4.19 -3.79 1.06
N TYR A 86 -3.71 -4.97 0.65
CA TYR A 86 -4.56 -6.07 0.21
C TYR A 86 -5.23 -6.80 1.38
N LYS A 87 -4.44 -7.22 2.37
CA LYS A 87 -4.89 -8.09 3.47
C LYS A 87 -5.68 -7.35 4.53
N TYR A 88 -5.25 -6.13 4.89
CA TYR A 88 -5.73 -5.43 6.08
C TYR A 88 -6.56 -4.19 5.72
N LEU A 89 -6.04 -3.27 4.90
CA LEU A 89 -6.78 -2.07 4.50
C LEU A 89 -7.95 -2.41 3.57
N GLN A 90 -7.72 -3.37 2.68
CA GLN A 90 -8.66 -3.85 1.67
C GLN A 90 -9.13 -2.74 0.72
N ASN A 91 -8.21 -1.89 0.25
CA ASN A 91 -8.49 -0.79 -0.68
C ASN A 91 -8.07 -1.12 -2.12
N ILE A 92 -8.06 -2.40 -2.50
CA ILE A 92 -7.56 -2.85 -3.81
C ILE A 92 -8.66 -2.83 -4.86
N TYR A 93 -9.87 -3.27 -4.50
CA TYR A 93 -11.01 -3.31 -5.39
C TYR A 93 -12.32 -3.13 -4.60
N SER A 94 -13.38 -2.76 -5.31
CA SER A 94 -14.71 -2.64 -4.70
C SER A 94 -15.38 -4.00 -4.64
N THR A 95 -15.95 -4.37 -3.49
CA THR A 95 -16.78 -5.58 -3.41
C THR A 95 -18.09 -5.46 -4.19
N LYS A 96 -18.45 -4.26 -4.64
CA LYS A 96 -19.60 -4.00 -5.51
C LYS A 96 -19.29 -4.20 -6.99
N ASP A 97 -18.01 -4.25 -7.35
CA ASP A 97 -17.55 -4.49 -8.72
C ASP A 97 -16.36 -5.46 -8.70
N THR A 98 -16.65 -6.73 -8.41
CA THR A 98 -15.62 -7.77 -8.35
C THR A 98 -15.10 -8.17 -9.74
N ALA A 99 -15.77 -7.78 -10.82
CA ALA A 99 -15.37 -8.07 -12.19
C ALA A 99 -14.24 -7.13 -12.65
N ASN A 100 -14.19 -5.89 -12.14
CA ASN A 100 -13.16 -4.90 -12.50
C ASN A 100 -12.16 -4.68 -11.36
N GLN A 101 -11.00 -5.33 -11.44
CA GLN A 101 -9.95 -5.25 -10.41
C GLN A 101 -8.59 -4.82 -10.98
N GLY A 102 -8.55 -3.68 -11.65
CA GLY A 102 -7.34 -3.19 -12.34
C GLY A 102 -6.11 -3.11 -11.43
N VAL A 103 -6.28 -2.67 -10.17
CA VAL A 103 -5.17 -2.61 -9.20
C VAL A 103 -4.70 -4.01 -8.80
N SER A 104 -5.61 -4.95 -8.52
CA SER A 104 -5.26 -6.36 -8.24
C SER A 104 -4.46 -6.96 -9.40
N LEU A 105 -4.92 -6.75 -10.64
CA LEU A 105 -4.24 -7.23 -11.83
C LEU A 105 -2.85 -6.59 -11.96
N GLY A 106 -2.73 -5.29 -11.70
CA GLY A 106 -1.47 -4.57 -11.78
C GLY A 106 -0.44 -5.10 -10.79
N LEU A 107 -0.84 -5.33 -9.54
CA LEU A 107 0.03 -5.90 -8.50
C LEU A 107 0.51 -7.30 -8.90
N MET A 108 -0.42 -8.20 -9.29
CA MET A 108 -0.09 -9.56 -9.72
C MET A 108 0.90 -9.57 -10.90
N MET A 109 0.66 -8.75 -11.92
CA MET A 109 1.56 -8.67 -13.09
C MET A 109 2.93 -8.12 -12.70
N SER A 110 2.97 -7.16 -11.78
CA SER A 110 4.24 -6.63 -11.26
C SER A 110 5.02 -7.69 -10.50
N GLU A 111 4.37 -8.47 -9.64
CA GLU A 111 5.00 -9.59 -8.92
C GLU A 111 5.55 -10.64 -9.89
N ILE A 112 4.83 -10.95 -10.97
CA ILE A 112 5.31 -11.87 -12.01
C ILE A 112 6.57 -11.32 -12.71
N PHE A 113 6.58 -10.03 -13.05
CA PHE A 113 7.69 -9.43 -13.81
C PHE A 113 8.89 -9.03 -12.97
N LEU A 114 8.73 -8.86 -11.66
CA LEU A 114 9.76 -8.35 -10.75
C LEU A 114 10.20 -9.36 -9.68
N GLY A 115 9.46 -10.46 -9.52
CA GLY A 115 9.73 -11.49 -8.54
C GLY A 115 11.02 -12.27 -8.81
N ASP A 116 11.39 -13.14 -7.87
CA ASP A 116 12.68 -13.83 -7.81
C ASP A 116 13.02 -14.66 -9.06
N ASN A 117 12.01 -15.15 -9.77
CA ASN A 117 12.17 -15.96 -10.99
C ASN A 117 12.20 -15.12 -12.29
N SER A 118 12.11 -13.80 -12.19
CA SER A 118 12.19 -12.90 -13.34
C SER A 118 13.65 -12.60 -13.69
N VAL A 119 13.88 -12.21 -14.95
CA VAL A 119 15.18 -11.67 -15.41
C VAL A 119 15.58 -10.39 -14.62
N TYR A 120 14.61 -9.77 -13.95
CA TYR A 120 14.72 -8.48 -13.27
C TYR A 120 14.38 -8.56 -11.79
N SER A 121 14.95 -9.56 -11.10
CA SER A 121 14.71 -9.79 -9.68
C SER A 121 15.00 -8.57 -8.79
N ASN A 122 14.32 -8.52 -7.64
CA ASN A 122 14.38 -7.48 -6.60
C ASN A 122 13.63 -6.18 -6.94
N GLY A 123 12.63 -6.22 -7.81
CA GLY A 123 11.65 -5.13 -7.88
C GLY A 123 10.50 -5.35 -6.91
N VAL A 124 9.82 -4.28 -6.50
CA VAL A 124 8.64 -4.36 -5.60
C VAL A 124 7.54 -3.44 -6.09
N CYS A 125 6.29 -3.78 -5.77
CA CYS A 125 5.14 -2.94 -6.06
C CYS A 125 4.24 -2.78 -4.85
N ARG A 126 3.50 -1.66 -4.81
CA ARG A 126 2.43 -1.40 -3.85
C ARG A 126 1.34 -0.56 -4.48
N VAL A 127 0.15 -0.55 -3.87
CA VAL A 127 -0.87 0.45 -4.22
C VAL A 127 -0.35 1.84 -3.91
N HIS A 128 -0.69 2.79 -4.78
CA HIS A 128 -0.39 4.20 -4.62
C HIS A 128 -1.67 5.05 -4.64
N GLY A 129 -1.75 6.02 -3.73
CA GLY A 129 -2.93 6.86 -3.54
C GLY A 129 -4.05 6.16 -2.77
N GLY A 130 -5.31 6.58 -3.01
CA GLY A 130 -6.48 6.14 -2.24
C GLY A 130 -6.91 4.69 -2.45
N GLY A 131 -6.42 4.02 -3.50
CA GLY A 131 -6.83 2.67 -3.89
C GLY A 131 -8.11 2.61 -4.74
N PHE A 132 -8.65 1.41 -4.92
CA PHE A 132 -9.81 1.07 -5.74
C PHE A 132 -9.59 1.35 -7.24
N ALA A 133 -9.92 2.55 -7.73
CA ALA A 133 -9.65 2.97 -9.11
C ALA A 133 -8.25 3.62 -9.26
N GLY A 134 -7.33 3.25 -8.38
CA GLY A 134 -6.03 3.89 -8.19
C GLY A 134 -4.93 3.38 -9.11
N THR A 135 -3.70 3.78 -8.79
CA THR A 135 -2.49 3.34 -9.47
C THR A 135 -1.68 2.42 -8.55
N ILE A 136 -0.74 1.70 -9.13
CA ILE A 136 0.33 1.07 -8.36
C ILE A 136 1.62 1.87 -8.54
N LEU A 137 2.47 1.83 -7.53
CA LEU A 137 3.86 2.24 -7.62
C LEU A 137 4.71 0.97 -7.71
N ALA A 138 5.55 0.88 -8.73
CA ALA A 138 6.56 -0.15 -8.84
C ALA A 138 7.96 0.48 -8.75
N ILE A 139 8.81 -0.10 -7.90
CA ILE A 139 10.23 0.20 -7.81
C ILE A 139 10.96 -0.89 -8.55
N VAL A 140 11.67 -0.48 -9.61
CA VAL A 140 12.27 -1.36 -10.60
C VAL A 140 13.73 -0.98 -10.80
N LYS A 141 14.59 -1.96 -11.10
CA LYS A 141 15.98 -1.70 -11.46
C LYS A 141 16.05 -0.98 -12.81
N ASP A 142 17.04 -0.12 -12.99
CA ASP A 142 17.22 0.69 -14.20
C ASP A 142 17.24 -0.15 -15.49
N ASN A 143 17.89 -1.32 -15.45
CA ASN A 143 17.97 -2.24 -16.58
C ASN A 143 16.64 -2.96 -16.92
N ALA A 144 15.65 -2.89 -16.02
CA ALA A 144 14.35 -3.55 -16.15
C ALA A 144 13.24 -2.60 -16.62
N VAL A 145 13.43 -1.28 -16.47
CA VAL A 145 12.36 -0.27 -16.61
C VAL A 145 11.66 -0.37 -17.96
N ASP A 146 12.42 -0.48 -19.04
CA ASP A 146 11.86 -0.50 -20.39
C ASP A 146 11.05 -1.76 -20.67
N GLU A 147 11.50 -2.92 -20.18
CA GLU A 147 10.75 -4.16 -20.36
C GLU A 147 9.50 -4.20 -19.48
N TYR A 148 9.64 -3.83 -18.21
CA TYR A 148 8.52 -3.72 -17.28
C TYR A 148 7.43 -2.81 -17.85
N ARG A 149 7.80 -1.61 -18.32
CA ARG A 149 6.89 -0.65 -18.95
C ARG A 149 6.18 -1.25 -20.16
N ARG A 150 6.92 -1.87 -21.08
CA ARG A 150 6.32 -2.52 -22.27
C ARG A 150 5.33 -3.62 -21.90
N ASN A 151 5.65 -4.42 -20.88
CA ASN A 151 4.77 -5.50 -20.47
C ASN A 151 3.50 -4.99 -19.80
N MET A 152 3.60 -3.95 -18.98
CA MET A 152 2.44 -3.31 -18.34
C MET A 152 1.57 -2.58 -19.37
N ASP A 153 2.15 -1.84 -20.32
CA ASP A 153 1.40 -1.15 -21.37
C ASP A 153 0.66 -2.12 -22.31
N LYS A 154 1.22 -3.31 -22.58
CA LYS A 154 0.49 -4.35 -23.33
C LYS A 154 -0.79 -4.82 -22.63
N ILE A 155 -0.85 -4.72 -21.30
CA ILE A 155 -1.96 -5.22 -20.48
C ILE A 155 -3.00 -4.11 -20.25
N PHE A 156 -2.54 -2.90 -19.96
CA PHE A 156 -3.39 -1.78 -19.56
C PHE A 156 -3.60 -0.72 -20.65
N GLY A 157 -2.92 -0.85 -21.78
CA GLY A 157 -2.94 0.10 -22.90
C GLY A 157 -1.68 0.97 -22.95
N ASP A 158 -1.37 1.45 -24.16
CA ASP A 158 -0.20 2.30 -24.40
C ASP A 158 -0.21 3.54 -23.49
N GLY A 159 0.90 3.77 -22.79
CA GLY A 159 1.06 4.91 -21.89
C GLY A 159 0.44 4.73 -20.50
N ALA A 160 -0.03 3.53 -20.15
CA ALA A 160 -0.50 3.23 -18.79
C ALA A 160 0.61 3.33 -17.73
N SER A 161 1.87 3.14 -18.13
CA SER A 161 3.02 3.12 -17.23
C SER A 161 3.90 4.37 -17.40
N MET A 162 3.96 5.21 -16.37
CA MET A 162 4.78 6.42 -16.35
C MET A 162 6.06 6.23 -15.53
N ILE A 163 7.21 6.53 -16.14
CA ILE A 163 8.50 6.53 -15.42
C ILE A 163 8.56 7.80 -14.56
N LEU A 164 8.67 7.60 -13.25
CA LEU A 164 8.83 8.69 -12.28
C LEU A 164 10.31 8.94 -12.00
N GLN A 165 10.71 10.20 -12.01
CA GLN A 165 12.02 10.63 -11.52
C GLN A 165 11.83 11.46 -10.25
N ILE A 166 12.54 11.09 -9.19
CA ILE A 166 12.54 11.85 -7.94
C ILE A 166 13.35 13.12 -8.16
N ARG A 167 12.68 14.27 -8.10
CA ARG A 167 13.32 15.57 -8.19
C ARG A 167 13.92 15.96 -6.85
N HIS A 168 15.11 16.54 -6.87
CA HIS A 168 15.76 17.09 -5.66
C HIS A 168 15.08 18.36 -5.10
N CYS A 169 14.12 18.95 -5.83
CA CYS A 169 13.37 20.13 -5.42
C CYS A 169 11.87 19.92 -5.64
N GLY A 170 11.07 20.52 -4.75
CA GLY A 170 9.61 20.56 -4.85
C GLY A 170 9.12 21.58 -5.88
N GLY A 171 7.97 22.20 -5.63
CA GLY A 171 7.45 23.28 -6.47
C GLY A 171 8.45 24.43 -6.58
N VAL A 172 8.87 24.76 -7.80
CA VAL A 172 9.77 25.88 -8.08
C VAL A 172 9.08 26.87 -9.02
N ARG A 173 9.32 28.16 -8.80
CA ARG A 173 8.87 29.20 -9.73
C ARG A 173 9.72 29.13 -10.99
N ILE A 174 9.09 28.90 -12.14
CA ILE A 174 9.74 29.08 -13.44
C ILE A 174 9.69 30.59 -13.74
N ILE A 175 10.87 31.21 -13.91
CA ILE A 175 11.01 32.63 -14.30
C ILE A 175 11.18 32.68 -15.82
#